data_AF-A0A6J4FH58-F1
#
_entry.id   AF-A0A6J4FH58-F1
#
_cell.length_a   1.000
_cell.length_b   1.000
_cell.length_c   1.000
_cell.angle_alpha   90.00
_cell.angle_beta   90.00
_cell.angle_gamma   90.00
#
_symmetry.space_group_name_H-M   'P 1'
#
loop_
_entity.id
_entity.type
_entity.pdbx_description
1 polymer ?
#
loop_
_entity_poly.entity_id
_entity_poly.type
_entity_poly.pdbx_seq_one_letter_code
_entity_poly.pdbx_strand_id
1 'polypeptide(L)'
;MTPSDAAPRRKLLSVIVPVYNEIDNVGPLCAEVARVMADLANEWDYELIFTDNHSEDGTFTRLADMAAQDSRIRAYRFSRNFGFQRSILSGYRLARGDAAVQLDCDLQDPPDMIPTFLCLWKAGYKVVYGIRRKRQEIVSLRYAREVFYRLLNWLAEHPIPVQAGDFRLIDRVVIDLLSQYDDHSPYIRGFIASLGLEQVGVAYDRDARERGQSKFPLNRLTGLAVDAIVTNSIVPLRLASLAGAVCSVLATLGAGIYLLLKLTSGPGQWPSGFATIMVMILVSTAMNAIFFGILGEYVGRIFMQLRKRPLSIVETCIDPHAETVRPAGSDFRNAMVIVPHPEAPKPSPGGGE
;
A
#
# COMPACT_ATOMS: atom_id res chain seq x y z
N MET A 1 -53.64 11.76 0.01
CA MET A 1 -52.45 11.76 0.88
C MET A 1 -51.34 11.04 0.13
N THR A 2 -50.43 11.82 -0.44
CA THR A 2 -49.26 11.35 -1.20
C THR A 2 -48.18 10.84 -0.25
N PRO A 3 -47.45 9.75 -0.58
CA PRO A 3 -46.33 9.26 0.21
C PRO A 3 -45.06 10.02 -0.21
N SER A 4 -44.75 11.15 0.44
CA SER A 4 -43.42 11.78 0.30
C SER A 4 -43.21 12.80 1.42
N ASP A 5 -42.85 12.30 2.60
CA ASP A 5 -42.27 13.13 3.67
C ASP A 5 -41.33 12.25 4.54
N ALA A 6 -40.60 11.35 3.89
CA ALA A 6 -39.43 10.76 4.53
C ALA A 6 -38.34 11.83 4.50
N ALA A 7 -37.95 12.34 5.67
CA ALA A 7 -36.81 13.24 5.80
C ALA A 7 -35.62 12.67 5.00
N PRO A 8 -34.88 13.49 4.24
CA PRO A 8 -33.78 13.00 3.43
C PRO A 8 -32.80 12.22 4.31
N ARG A 9 -32.50 10.98 3.91
CA ARG A 9 -31.51 10.13 4.61
C ARG A 9 -30.19 10.88 4.68
N ARG A 10 -29.66 11.05 5.88
CA ARG A 10 -28.32 11.62 6.10
C ARG A 10 -27.30 10.79 5.35
N LYS A 11 -26.35 11.46 4.68
CA LYS A 11 -25.26 10.79 3.98
C LYS A 11 -24.26 10.28 5.00
N LEU A 12 -23.61 9.15 4.71
CA LEU A 12 -22.63 8.55 5.60
C LEU A 12 -21.21 8.86 5.10
N LEU A 13 -20.35 9.39 5.97
CA LEU A 13 -18.91 9.55 5.70
C LEU A 13 -18.12 8.45 6.42
N SER A 14 -17.33 7.67 5.70
CA SER A 14 -16.38 6.72 6.30
C SER A 14 -15.01 7.38 6.48
N VAL A 15 -14.56 7.51 7.72
CA VAL A 15 -13.23 8.02 8.04
C VAL A 15 -12.29 6.84 8.26
N ILE A 16 -11.36 6.62 7.34
CA ILE A 16 -10.45 5.47 7.34
C ILE A 16 -9.10 5.87 7.94
N VAL A 17 -8.68 5.15 8.97
CA VAL A 17 -7.48 5.46 9.75
C VAL A 17 -6.62 4.20 9.92
N PRO A 18 -5.53 4.03 9.15
CA PRO A 18 -4.56 2.99 9.42
C PRO A 18 -3.74 3.33 10.67
N VAL A 19 -3.59 2.36 11.58
CA VAL A 19 -2.85 2.54 12.84
C VAL A 19 -1.80 1.45 13.04
N TYR A 20 -0.66 1.84 13.59
CA TYR A 20 0.38 0.94 14.06
C TYR A 20 1.15 1.59 15.21
N ASN A 21 0.89 1.14 16.42
CA ASN A 21 1.38 1.71 17.67
C ASN A 21 1.05 3.21 17.77
N GLU A 22 -0.23 3.55 17.92
CA GLU A 22 -0.73 4.93 17.95
C GLU A 22 -1.60 5.20 19.19
N ILE A 23 -1.31 4.54 20.32
CA ILE A 23 -2.14 4.58 21.54
C ILE A 23 -2.41 6.01 22.05
N ASP A 24 -1.45 6.91 21.90
CA ASP A 24 -1.56 8.31 22.35
C ASP A 24 -2.36 9.19 21.39
N ASN A 25 -2.55 8.75 20.15
CA ASN A 25 -3.07 9.54 19.04
C ASN A 25 -4.51 9.17 18.64
N VAL A 26 -4.93 7.90 18.83
CA VAL A 26 -6.29 7.45 18.48
C VAL A 26 -7.40 8.21 19.23
N GLY A 27 -7.16 8.54 20.50
CA GLY A 27 -8.11 9.30 21.32
C GLY A 27 -8.30 10.74 20.82
N PRO A 28 -7.23 11.54 20.74
CA PRO A 28 -7.26 12.90 20.18
C PRO A 28 -7.88 12.96 18.79
N LEU A 29 -7.52 12.03 17.89
CA LEU A 29 -8.09 11.98 16.55
C LEU A 29 -9.62 11.80 16.56
N CYS A 30 -10.12 10.87 17.37
CA CYS A 30 -11.57 10.65 17.46
C CYS A 30 -12.30 11.89 17.99
N ALA A 31 -11.73 12.57 19.00
CA ALA A 31 -12.31 13.79 19.55
C ALA A 31 -12.35 14.91 18.51
N GLU A 32 -11.28 15.06 17.72
CA GLU A 32 -11.20 16.11 16.72
C GLU A 32 -12.12 15.86 15.52
N VAL A 33 -12.18 14.60 15.04
CA VAL A 33 -13.16 14.23 14.01
C VAL A 33 -14.59 14.42 14.53
N ALA A 34 -14.88 14.04 15.77
CA ALA A 34 -16.21 14.25 16.36
C ALA A 34 -16.57 15.73 16.45
N ARG A 35 -15.61 16.60 16.79
CA ARG A 35 -15.79 18.05 16.82
C ARG A 35 -16.16 18.60 15.44
N VAL A 36 -15.38 18.24 14.40
CA VAL A 36 -15.63 18.70 13.02
C VAL A 36 -16.96 18.16 12.48
N MET A 37 -17.29 16.90 12.78
CA MET A 37 -18.54 16.30 12.31
C MET A 37 -19.78 16.80 13.05
N ALA A 38 -19.63 17.36 14.27
CA ALA A 38 -20.75 17.97 15.01
C ALA A 38 -21.37 19.14 14.22
N ASP A 39 -20.56 19.94 13.55
CA ASP A 39 -21.01 21.06 12.72
C ASP A 39 -21.77 20.59 11.45
N LEU A 40 -21.56 19.33 11.05
CA LEU A 40 -22.15 18.72 9.86
C LEU A 40 -23.30 17.74 10.17
N ALA A 41 -23.65 17.56 11.45
CA ALA A 41 -24.55 16.51 11.94
C ALA A 41 -25.99 16.58 11.38
N ASN A 42 -26.39 17.72 10.83
CA ASN A 42 -27.71 17.88 10.20
C ASN A 42 -27.82 17.12 8.87
N GLU A 43 -26.70 16.98 8.14
CA GLU A 43 -26.66 16.41 6.79
C GLU A 43 -25.89 15.09 6.73
N TRP A 44 -24.95 14.89 7.66
CA TRP A 44 -24.00 13.79 7.64
C TRP A 44 -24.02 12.99 8.92
N ASP A 45 -24.05 11.68 8.75
CA ASP A 45 -23.58 10.72 9.75
C ASP A 45 -22.15 10.30 9.39
N TYR A 46 -21.42 9.71 10.34
CA TYR A 46 -20.08 9.22 10.08
C TYR A 46 -19.77 7.93 10.82
N GLU A 47 -18.80 7.20 10.29
CA GLU A 47 -18.16 6.06 10.95
C GLU A 47 -16.63 6.23 10.91
N LEU A 48 -15.96 5.72 11.94
CA LEU A 48 -14.51 5.69 12.05
C LEU A 48 -14.06 4.23 11.87
N ILE A 49 -13.22 3.98 10.86
CA ILE A 49 -12.71 2.65 10.53
C ILE A 49 -11.21 2.63 10.81
N PHE A 50 -10.84 1.97 11.89
CA PHE A 50 -9.46 1.74 12.28
C PHE A 50 -8.99 0.39 11.75
N THR A 51 -7.94 0.39 10.92
CA THR A 51 -7.25 -0.84 10.54
C THR A 51 -5.95 -0.94 11.32
N ASP A 52 -5.96 -1.74 12.38
CA ASP A 52 -4.81 -1.97 13.25
C ASP A 52 -3.85 -2.99 12.63
N ASN A 53 -2.65 -2.52 12.29
CA ASN A 53 -1.63 -3.30 11.60
C ASN A 53 -0.79 -4.13 12.60
N HIS A 54 -1.49 -4.78 13.54
CA HIS A 54 -0.95 -5.58 14.63
C HIS A 54 -0.11 -4.77 15.62
N SER A 55 -0.73 -3.81 16.30
CA SER A 55 -0.05 -3.01 17.31
C SER A 55 0.29 -3.81 18.58
N GLU A 56 1.39 -3.44 19.21
CA GLU A 56 1.96 -4.06 20.42
C GLU A 56 1.88 -3.14 21.65
N ASP A 57 1.56 -1.86 21.46
CA ASP A 57 1.54 -0.83 22.52
C ASP A 57 0.19 -0.67 23.23
N GLY A 58 -0.77 -1.57 22.97
CA GLY A 58 -2.13 -1.49 23.51
C GLY A 58 -3.11 -0.62 22.70
N THR A 59 -2.72 -0.10 21.52
CA THR A 59 -3.61 0.68 20.63
C THR A 59 -4.96 0.00 20.39
N PHE A 60 -4.96 -1.31 20.08
CA PHE A 60 -6.22 -2.03 19.80
C PHE A 60 -7.13 -2.14 21.02
N THR A 61 -6.57 -2.37 22.22
CA THR A 61 -7.36 -2.39 23.47
C THR A 61 -8.02 -1.04 23.71
N ARG A 62 -7.27 0.05 23.51
CA ARG A 62 -7.83 1.40 23.63
C ARG A 62 -8.96 1.65 22.62
N LEU A 63 -8.80 1.20 21.38
CA LEU A 63 -9.87 1.27 20.37
C LEU A 63 -11.10 0.46 20.78
N ALA A 64 -10.92 -0.68 21.43
CA ALA A 64 -12.01 -1.50 21.96
C ALA A 64 -12.81 -0.77 23.05
N ASP A 65 -12.11 -0.17 24.01
CA ASP A 65 -12.75 0.60 25.08
C ASP A 65 -13.53 1.80 24.53
N MET A 66 -12.98 2.47 23.51
CA MET A 66 -13.63 3.59 22.83
C MET A 66 -14.86 3.13 22.02
N ALA A 67 -14.77 2.01 21.31
CA ALA A 67 -15.88 1.45 20.53
C ALA A 67 -17.03 0.94 21.41
N ALA A 68 -16.75 0.54 22.65
CA ALA A 68 -17.80 0.20 23.63
C ALA A 68 -18.65 1.42 24.04
N GLN A 69 -18.09 2.63 23.93
CA GLN A 69 -18.76 3.89 24.29
C GLN A 69 -19.38 4.58 23.06
N ASP A 70 -18.83 4.35 21.87
CA ASP A 70 -19.25 4.98 20.62
C ASP A 70 -19.35 3.93 19.49
N SER A 71 -20.59 3.59 19.10
CA SER A 71 -20.88 2.59 18.07
C SER A 71 -20.45 3.02 16.65
N ARG A 72 -20.03 4.28 16.46
CA ARG A 72 -19.47 4.77 15.20
C ARG A 72 -18.03 4.29 14.99
N ILE A 73 -17.34 3.87 16.05
CA ILE A 73 -15.96 3.39 16.00
C ILE A 73 -15.96 1.90 15.66
N ARG A 74 -15.31 1.56 14.55
CA ARG A 74 -15.10 0.20 14.06
C ARG A 74 -13.61 -0.06 13.99
N ALA A 75 -13.14 -1.16 14.58
CA ALA A 75 -11.72 -1.48 14.63
C ALA A 75 -11.46 -2.90 14.14
N TYR A 76 -10.44 -3.07 13.29
CA TYR A 76 -10.06 -4.35 12.69
C TYR A 76 -8.57 -4.59 12.95
N ARG A 77 -8.27 -5.55 13.81
CA ARG A 77 -6.91 -6.01 14.10
C ARG A 77 -6.47 -7.04 13.09
N PHE A 78 -5.34 -6.81 12.45
CA PHE A 78 -4.71 -7.79 11.59
C PHE A 78 -3.90 -8.82 12.37
N SER A 79 -3.82 -10.05 11.85
CA SER A 79 -3.07 -11.14 12.47
C SER A 79 -1.56 -10.95 12.51
N ARG A 80 -1.05 -10.01 11.73
CA ARG A 80 0.35 -9.54 11.73
C ARG A 80 0.43 -8.20 11.02
N ASN A 81 1.61 -7.61 10.97
CA ASN A 81 1.86 -6.44 10.15
C ASN A 81 1.81 -6.83 8.64
N PHE A 82 0.82 -6.28 7.90
CA PHE A 82 0.65 -6.42 6.45
C PHE A 82 1.15 -5.20 5.67
N GLY A 83 1.41 -4.09 6.34
CA GLY A 83 1.95 -2.86 5.76
C GLY A 83 0.87 -1.84 5.37
N PHE A 84 1.30 -0.59 5.27
CA PHE A 84 0.43 0.59 5.19
C PHE A 84 -0.58 0.58 4.03
N GLN A 85 -0.13 0.31 2.80
CA GLN A 85 -1.03 0.30 1.63
C GLN A 85 -2.13 -0.78 1.75
N ARG A 86 -1.81 -1.94 2.34
CA ARG A 86 -2.80 -3.00 2.53
C ARG A 86 -3.82 -2.63 3.61
N SER A 87 -3.37 -1.98 4.69
CA SER A 87 -4.25 -1.41 5.71
C SER A 87 -5.26 -0.44 5.11
N ILE A 88 -4.80 0.49 4.27
CA ILE A 88 -5.68 1.46 3.60
C ILE A 88 -6.69 0.77 2.69
N LEU A 89 -6.25 -0.16 1.82
CA LEU A 89 -7.16 -0.85 0.90
C LEU A 89 -8.22 -1.66 1.65
N SER A 90 -7.84 -2.33 2.74
CA SER A 90 -8.79 -3.02 3.61
C SER A 90 -9.78 -2.04 4.25
N GLY A 91 -9.31 -0.87 4.68
CA GLY A 91 -10.18 0.20 5.20
C GLY A 91 -11.21 0.67 4.16
N TYR A 92 -10.80 0.88 2.91
CA TYR A 92 -11.73 1.22 1.83
C TYR A 92 -12.76 0.11 1.57
N ARG A 93 -12.34 -1.16 1.61
CA ARG A 93 -13.24 -2.31 1.45
C ARG A 93 -14.25 -2.46 2.59
N LEU A 94 -13.94 -1.95 3.77
CA LEU A 94 -14.80 -1.94 4.96
C LEU A 94 -15.74 -0.74 5.03
N ALA A 95 -15.50 0.28 4.19
CA ALA A 95 -16.23 1.54 4.20
C ALA A 95 -17.67 1.39 3.66
N ARG A 96 -18.64 1.88 4.43
CA ARG A 96 -20.07 1.85 4.07
C ARG A 96 -20.63 3.21 3.66
N GLY A 97 -19.84 4.28 3.80
CA GLY A 97 -20.24 5.65 3.52
C GLY A 97 -20.40 6.02 2.04
N ASP A 98 -21.26 6.99 1.74
CA ASP A 98 -21.41 7.59 0.41
C ASP A 98 -20.10 8.26 -0.07
N ALA A 99 -19.24 8.65 0.87
CA ALA A 99 -17.88 9.07 0.63
C ALA A 99 -16.96 8.48 1.71
N ALA A 100 -15.67 8.38 1.41
CA ALA A 100 -14.65 8.00 2.38
C ALA A 100 -13.51 9.01 2.40
N VAL A 101 -13.06 9.39 3.59
CA VAL A 101 -11.86 10.21 3.80
C VAL A 101 -10.79 9.39 4.48
N GLN A 102 -9.57 9.44 3.96
CA GLN A 102 -8.41 8.78 4.55
C GLN A 102 -7.61 9.77 5.40
N LEU A 103 -7.37 9.43 6.67
CA LEU A 103 -6.59 10.23 7.61
C LEU A 103 -5.44 9.42 8.21
N ASP A 104 -4.30 10.07 8.40
CA ASP A 104 -3.23 9.53 9.25
C ASP A 104 -3.58 9.78 10.74
N CYS A 105 -3.20 8.86 11.62
CA CYS A 105 -3.59 8.93 13.02
C CYS A 105 -2.89 10.06 13.81
N ASP A 106 -1.78 10.58 13.31
CA ASP A 106 -0.90 11.52 14.03
C ASP A 106 -1.31 12.99 13.94
N LEU A 107 -2.52 13.26 13.46
CA LEU A 107 -3.13 14.59 13.31
C LEU A 107 -2.31 15.58 12.46
N GLN A 108 -1.34 15.12 11.69
CA GLN A 108 -0.62 16.01 10.78
C GLN A 108 -1.51 16.52 9.62
N ASP A 109 -2.51 15.72 9.24
CA ASP A 109 -3.50 16.12 8.24
C ASP A 109 -4.75 16.64 8.98
N PRO A 110 -5.13 17.93 8.80
CA PRO A 110 -6.13 18.58 9.64
C PRO A 110 -7.54 18.08 9.31
N PRO A 111 -8.28 17.48 10.28
CA PRO A 111 -9.67 17.09 10.07
C PRO A 111 -10.59 18.24 9.68
N ASP A 112 -10.24 19.49 10.00
CA ASP A 112 -10.94 20.72 9.59
C ASP A 112 -11.09 20.91 8.07
N MET A 113 -10.33 20.15 7.28
CA MET A 113 -10.46 20.17 5.81
C MET A 113 -11.63 19.31 5.32
N ILE A 114 -12.21 18.43 6.15
CA ILE A 114 -13.33 17.56 5.79
C ILE A 114 -14.54 18.34 5.25
N PRO A 115 -15.04 19.43 5.88
CA PRO A 115 -16.14 20.23 5.34
C PRO A 115 -15.85 20.78 3.93
N THR A 116 -14.60 21.24 3.69
CA THR A 116 -14.17 21.73 2.38
C THR A 116 -14.17 20.61 1.35
N PHE A 117 -13.69 19.42 1.72
CA PHE A 117 -13.68 18.26 0.84
C PHE A 117 -15.10 17.80 0.48
N LEU A 118 -16.00 17.78 1.46
CA LEU A 118 -17.40 17.44 1.26
C LEU A 118 -18.12 18.46 0.37
N CYS A 119 -17.80 19.75 0.49
CA CYS A 119 -18.33 20.80 -0.37
C CYS A 119 -17.95 20.55 -1.85
N LEU A 120 -16.67 20.27 -2.12
CA LEU A 120 -16.20 19.96 -3.47
C LEU A 120 -16.76 18.63 -3.99
N TRP A 121 -16.89 17.63 -3.12
CA TRP A 121 -17.55 16.39 -3.49
C TRP A 121 -19.02 16.60 -3.91
N LYS A 122 -19.77 17.42 -3.15
CA LYS A 122 -21.14 17.83 -3.52
C LYS A 122 -21.18 18.60 -4.85
N ALA A 123 -20.10 19.28 -5.22
CA ALA A 123 -19.99 19.99 -6.50
C ALA A 123 -19.77 19.05 -7.70
N GLY A 124 -19.52 17.75 -7.49
CA GLY A 124 -19.42 16.74 -8.55
C GLY A 124 -18.09 15.97 -8.57
N TYR A 125 -17.05 16.50 -7.91
CA TYR A 125 -15.73 15.89 -7.92
C TYR A 125 -15.72 14.53 -7.21
N LYS A 126 -15.18 13.51 -7.88
CA LYS A 126 -15.13 12.12 -7.37
C LYS A 126 -13.92 11.85 -6.50
N VAL A 127 -12.86 12.65 -6.65
CA VAL A 127 -11.66 12.59 -5.83
C VAL A 127 -11.27 14.00 -5.43
N VAL A 128 -11.22 14.26 -4.13
CA VAL A 128 -10.72 15.53 -3.57
C VAL A 128 -9.48 15.22 -2.75
N TYR A 129 -8.32 15.81 -3.08
CA TYR A 129 -7.07 15.49 -2.39
C TYR A 129 -6.38 16.72 -1.84
N GLY A 130 -5.69 16.56 -0.71
CA GLY A 130 -4.87 17.61 -0.12
C GLY A 130 -3.57 17.81 -0.90
N ILE A 131 -3.26 19.05 -1.26
CA ILE A 131 -1.96 19.48 -1.78
C ILE A 131 -1.24 20.24 -0.67
N ARG A 132 -0.06 19.73 -0.27
CA ARG A 132 0.73 20.38 0.78
C ARG A 132 1.34 21.68 0.26
N ARG A 133 1.13 22.81 0.97
CA ARG A 133 1.87 24.04 0.71
C ARG A 133 3.33 23.85 1.14
N LYS A 134 4.25 24.23 0.27
CA LYS A 134 5.69 23.92 0.41
C LYS A 134 6.30 24.63 1.64
N ARG A 135 6.99 23.86 2.49
CA ARG A 135 8.04 24.41 3.38
C ARG A 135 9.29 24.73 2.54
N GLN A 136 10.04 25.76 2.93
CA GLN A 136 11.29 26.14 2.26
C GLN A 136 12.28 24.96 2.27
N GLU A 137 12.59 24.43 1.08
CA GLU A 137 13.62 23.42 0.88
C GLU A 137 14.85 24.02 0.24
N ILE A 138 16.01 23.43 0.55
CA ILE A 138 17.29 23.69 -0.09
C ILE A 138 17.13 23.48 -1.61
N VAL A 139 17.51 24.50 -2.40
CA VAL A 139 17.25 24.58 -3.85
C VAL A 139 17.79 23.37 -4.63
N SER A 140 18.89 22.77 -4.17
CA SER A 140 19.50 21.58 -4.78
C SER A 140 18.65 20.31 -4.65
N LEU A 141 18.01 20.08 -3.50
CA LEU A 141 17.09 18.95 -3.32
C LEU A 141 15.80 19.14 -4.10
N ARG A 142 15.34 20.39 -4.28
CA ARG A 142 14.17 20.70 -5.12
C ARG A 142 14.41 20.32 -6.57
N TYR A 143 15.58 20.68 -7.12
CA TYR A 143 15.92 20.39 -8.51
C TYR A 143 16.07 18.89 -8.76
N ALA A 144 16.77 18.16 -7.88
CA ALA A 144 16.91 16.71 -7.97
C ALA A 144 15.54 16.00 -7.94
N ARG A 145 14.62 16.50 -7.10
CA ARG A 145 13.26 15.99 -7.01
C ARG A 145 12.43 16.28 -8.26
N GLU A 146 12.46 17.50 -8.77
CA GLU A 146 11.73 17.86 -10.00
C GLU A 146 12.20 17.03 -11.20
N VAL A 147 13.51 16.80 -11.32
CA VAL A 147 14.06 15.93 -12.36
C VAL A 147 13.59 14.48 -12.17
N PHE A 148 13.65 13.96 -10.94
CA PHE A 148 13.16 12.61 -10.63
C PHE A 148 11.68 12.43 -10.98
N TYR A 149 10.81 13.35 -10.56
CA TYR A 149 9.37 13.26 -10.86
C TYR A 149 9.04 13.53 -12.32
N ARG A 150 9.80 14.38 -13.03
CA ARG A 150 9.66 14.53 -14.49
C ARG A 150 10.00 13.24 -15.22
N LEU A 151 11.07 12.55 -14.81
CA LEU A 151 11.44 11.26 -15.38
C LEU A 151 10.39 10.18 -15.07
N LEU A 152 9.89 10.17 -13.84
CA LEU A 152 8.84 9.25 -13.39
C LEU A 152 7.53 9.48 -14.15
N ASN A 153 7.10 10.73 -14.31
CA ASN A 153 5.88 11.09 -15.05
C ASN A 153 6.04 10.92 -16.57
N TRP A 154 7.27 10.93 -17.10
CA TRP A 154 7.53 10.60 -18.49
C TRP A 154 7.46 9.09 -18.75
N LEU A 155 7.82 8.27 -17.76
CA LEU A 155 7.71 6.82 -17.79
C LEU A 155 6.32 6.30 -17.41
N ALA A 156 5.51 7.11 -16.73
CA ALA A 156 4.16 6.74 -16.31
C ALA A 156 3.14 7.11 -17.39
N GLU A 157 2.25 6.17 -17.75
CA GLU A 157 1.14 6.42 -18.68
C GLU A 157 0.15 7.48 -18.16
N HIS A 158 0.15 7.74 -16.85
CA HIS A 158 -0.66 8.77 -16.21
C HIS A 158 0.18 9.65 -15.28
N PRO A 159 0.05 11.00 -15.35
CA PRO A 159 0.84 11.91 -14.53
C PRO A 159 0.48 11.78 -13.05
N ILE A 160 1.48 11.53 -12.21
CA ILE A 160 1.32 11.43 -10.77
C ILE A 160 1.52 12.84 -10.18
N PRO A 161 0.52 13.41 -9.47
CA PRO A 161 0.67 14.70 -8.81
C PRO A 161 1.72 14.60 -7.68
N VAL A 162 2.82 15.33 -7.87
CA VAL A 162 4.07 15.29 -7.07
C VAL A 162 3.89 15.72 -5.60
N GLN A 163 2.73 16.28 -5.24
CA GLN A 163 2.45 16.88 -3.93
C GLN A 163 1.09 16.49 -3.35
N ALA A 164 0.37 15.57 -3.99
CA ALA A 164 -0.85 15.02 -3.40
C ALA A 164 -0.45 14.23 -2.15
N GLY A 165 -1.11 14.47 -1.02
CA GLY A 165 -1.01 13.62 0.17
C GLY A 165 -1.75 12.30 -0.01
N ASP A 166 -1.61 11.40 0.95
CA ASP A 166 -2.55 10.29 1.08
C ASP A 166 -3.88 10.77 1.68
N PHE A 167 -3.88 11.98 2.28
CA PHE A 167 -5.07 12.74 2.66
C PHE A 167 -5.95 13.07 1.45
N ARG A 168 -7.09 12.38 1.37
CA ARG A 168 -8.07 12.51 0.29
C ARG A 168 -9.45 12.10 0.75
N LEU A 169 -10.46 12.66 0.10
CA LEU A 169 -11.83 12.18 0.08
C LEU A 169 -12.13 11.56 -1.29
N ILE A 170 -12.77 10.40 -1.28
CA ILE A 170 -13.21 9.69 -2.48
C ILE A 170 -14.70 9.36 -2.42
N ASP A 171 -15.34 9.40 -3.58
CA ASP A 171 -16.75 9.05 -3.77
C ASP A 171 -16.99 7.53 -3.70
N ARG A 172 -18.21 7.12 -3.35
CA ARG A 172 -18.67 5.72 -3.38
C ARG A 172 -18.29 4.97 -4.65
N VAL A 173 -18.39 5.60 -5.83
CA VAL A 173 -17.99 4.96 -7.10
C VAL A 173 -16.51 4.54 -7.07
N VAL A 174 -15.63 5.35 -6.48
CA VAL A 174 -14.19 5.03 -6.35
C VAL A 174 -13.98 3.91 -5.32
N ILE A 175 -14.72 3.94 -4.22
CA ILE A 175 -14.69 2.89 -3.18
C ILE A 175 -15.07 1.53 -3.80
N ASP A 176 -16.11 1.50 -4.61
CA ASP A 176 -16.61 0.28 -5.24
C ASP A 176 -15.61 -0.26 -6.28
N LEU A 177 -14.92 0.62 -7.02
CA LEU A 177 -13.82 0.23 -7.92
C LEU A 177 -12.61 -0.31 -7.15
N LEU A 178 -12.25 0.30 -6.01
CA LEU A 178 -11.20 -0.18 -5.11
C LEU A 178 -11.55 -1.52 -4.47
N SER A 179 -12.84 -1.80 -4.26
CA SER A 179 -13.28 -3.09 -3.72
C SER A 179 -12.95 -4.25 -4.65
N GLN A 180 -12.96 -3.99 -5.97
CA GLN A 180 -12.63 -4.95 -7.02
C GLN A 180 -11.14 -4.97 -7.39
N TYR A 181 -10.35 -4.03 -6.84
CA TYR A 181 -8.93 -3.91 -7.15
C TYR A 181 -8.14 -5.11 -6.59
N ASP A 182 -7.58 -5.92 -7.50
CA ASP A 182 -6.94 -7.20 -7.19
C ASP A 182 -5.44 -7.16 -7.54
N ASP A 183 -4.65 -6.54 -6.67
CA ASP A 183 -3.18 -6.43 -6.82
C ASP A 183 -2.46 -6.89 -5.54
N HIS A 184 -1.41 -7.70 -5.72
CA HIS A 184 -0.57 -8.16 -4.62
C HIS A 184 0.18 -7.01 -3.93
N SER A 185 0.58 -5.99 -4.69
CA SER A 185 1.33 -4.84 -4.21
C SER A 185 0.55 -3.55 -4.51
N PRO A 186 -0.59 -3.33 -3.82
CA PRO A 186 -1.53 -2.29 -4.18
C PRO A 186 -0.87 -0.92 -4.19
N TYR A 187 -0.95 -0.23 -5.33
CA TYR A 187 -0.54 1.16 -5.47
C TYR A 187 -1.78 2.04 -5.62
N ILE A 188 -2.48 2.24 -4.50
CA ILE A 188 -3.81 2.85 -4.44
C ILE A 188 -3.81 4.24 -5.07
N ARG A 189 -2.76 5.03 -4.80
CA ARG A 189 -2.63 6.39 -5.34
C ARG A 189 -2.61 6.40 -6.87
N GLY A 190 -1.78 5.55 -7.48
CA GLY A 190 -1.69 5.46 -8.93
C GLY A 190 -2.97 4.93 -9.55
N PHE A 191 -3.56 3.92 -8.92
CA PHE A 191 -4.84 3.36 -9.36
C PHE A 191 -5.94 4.42 -9.40
N ILE A 192 -6.14 5.18 -8.30
CA ILE A 192 -7.13 6.26 -8.25
C ILE A 192 -6.84 7.33 -9.30
N ALA A 193 -5.57 7.71 -9.49
CA ALA A 193 -5.17 8.68 -10.51
C ALA A 193 -5.50 8.19 -11.94
N SER A 194 -5.36 6.89 -12.20
CA SER A 194 -5.66 6.28 -13.51
C SER A 194 -7.14 6.05 -13.81
N LEU A 195 -8.05 6.19 -12.84
CA LEU A 195 -9.49 5.98 -13.06
C LEU A 195 -10.13 7.01 -14.01
N GLY A 196 -9.46 8.14 -14.28
CA GLY A 196 -9.95 9.17 -15.20
C GLY A 196 -11.19 9.93 -14.72
N LEU A 197 -11.61 9.75 -13.46
CA LEU A 197 -12.72 10.47 -12.85
C LEU A 197 -12.33 11.92 -12.52
N GLU A 198 -13.33 12.79 -12.32
CA GLU A 198 -13.09 14.20 -11.95
C GLU A 198 -12.38 14.31 -10.60
N GLN A 199 -11.22 14.99 -10.58
CA GLN A 199 -10.39 15.16 -9.38
C GLN A 199 -10.04 16.63 -9.17
N VAL A 200 -9.97 17.04 -7.91
CA VAL A 200 -9.56 18.40 -7.53
C VAL A 200 -8.61 18.37 -6.34
N GLY A 201 -7.58 19.23 -6.40
CA GLY A 201 -6.62 19.39 -5.33
C GLY A 201 -6.89 20.65 -4.50
N VAL A 202 -6.84 20.52 -3.17
CA VAL A 202 -7.04 21.63 -2.24
C VAL A 202 -5.75 21.88 -1.46
N ALA A 203 -5.24 23.11 -1.50
CA ALA A 203 -4.01 23.44 -0.80
C ALA A 203 -4.23 23.55 0.71
N TYR A 204 -3.39 22.90 1.53
CA TYR A 204 -3.41 22.99 3.00
C TYR A 204 -2.00 23.10 3.59
N ASP A 205 -1.92 23.66 4.79
CA ASP A 205 -0.72 23.73 5.61
C ASP A 205 -0.73 22.54 6.59
N ARG A 206 0.39 21.81 6.70
CA ARG A 206 0.49 20.60 7.52
C ARG A 206 0.89 20.98 8.94
N ASP A 207 0.16 20.53 9.94
CA ASP A 207 0.49 20.81 11.33
C ASP A 207 1.72 20.01 11.78
N ALA A 208 2.47 20.57 12.73
CA ALA A 208 3.58 19.87 13.34
C ALA A 208 3.04 18.72 14.20
N ARG A 209 3.66 17.53 14.11
CA ARG A 209 3.26 16.37 14.90
C ARG A 209 3.25 16.73 16.39
N GLU A 210 2.09 16.65 17.04
CA GLU A 210 1.95 17.02 18.45
C GLU A 210 2.61 16.00 19.39
N ARG A 211 2.60 14.70 19.03
CA ARG A 211 3.05 13.59 19.91
C ARG A 211 3.69 12.44 19.13
N GLY A 212 4.77 11.89 19.69
CA GLY A 212 5.46 10.68 19.21
C GLY A 212 6.75 10.92 18.40
N GLN A 213 7.74 10.04 18.58
CA GLN A 213 8.96 10.01 17.76
C GLN A 213 8.67 9.36 16.39
N SER A 214 9.40 9.72 15.34
CA SER A 214 9.33 9.03 14.04
C SER A 214 9.66 7.55 14.23
N LYS A 215 8.64 6.68 14.19
CA LYS A 215 8.77 5.23 14.36
C LYS A 215 9.35 4.51 13.13
N PHE A 216 9.96 5.24 12.19
CA PHE A 216 10.73 4.67 11.08
C PHE A 216 12.24 4.71 11.39
N PRO A 217 12.79 3.70 12.09
CA PRO A 217 14.23 3.56 12.20
C PRO A 217 14.83 3.26 10.82
N LEU A 218 15.86 4.02 10.42
CA LEU A 218 16.61 3.86 9.15
C LEU A 218 17.10 2.42 8.91
N ASN A 219 17.34 1.70 9.99
CA ASN A 219 17.77 0.31 10.08
C ASN A 219 16.62 -0.71 9.84
N ARG A 220 15.34 -0.35 10.04
CA ARG A 220 14.23 -1.14 9.49
C ARG A 220 13.97 -0.81 8.03
N LEU A 221 14.33 0.36 7.51
CA LEU A 221 14.22 0.67 6.08
C LEU A 221 15.14 -0.23 5.25
N THR A 222 16.32 -0.58 5.75
CA THR A 222 17.23 -1.51 5.06
C THR A 222 16.77 -2.97 5.16
N GLY A 223 16.28 -3.42 6.31
CA GLY A 223 15.66 -4.75 6.47
C GLY A 223 14.38 -4.92 5.64
N LEU A 224 13.50 -3.91 5.64
CA LEU A 224 12.33 -3.85 4.76
C LEU A 224 12.71 -3.77 3.28
N ALA A 225 13.79 -3.07 2.93
CA ALA A 225 14.30 -3.06 1.56
C ALA A 225 14.83 -4.43 1.16
N VAL A 226 15.61 -5.12 2.01
CA VAL A 226 16.13 -6.47 1.73
C VAL A 226 15.01 -7.50 1.69
N ASP A 227 14.07 -7.49 2.64
CA ASP A 227 12.92 -8.39 2.63
C ASP A 227 11.96 -8.07 1.48
N ALA A 228 11.78 -6.81 1.08
CA ALA A 228 11.04 -6.46 -0.13
C ALA A 228 11.77 -6.90 -1.40
N ILE A 229 13.11 -6.82 -1.42
CA ILE A 229 13.97 -7.26 -2.51
C ILE A 229 13.96 -8.79 -2.65
N VAL A 230 13.96 -9.54 -1.54
CA VAL A 230 14.03 -11.00 -1.54
C VAL A 230 12.63 -11.64 -1.66
N THR A 231 11.62 -11.05 -1.01
CA THR A 231 10.27 -11.63 -0.93
C THR A 231 9.33 -11.12 -2.01
N ASN A 232 9.66 -9.98 -2.62
CA ASN A 232 8.79 -9.24 -3.54
C ASN A 232 9.49 -8.76 -4.81
N SER A 233 10.72 -9.20 -5.07
CA SER A 233 11.48 -8.74 -6.23
C SER A 233 12.15 -9.88 -6.98
N ILE A 234 12.34 -9.63 -8.27
CA ILE A 234 13.02 -10.49 -9.23
C ILE A 234 14.55 -10.35 -9.05
N VAL A 235 15.00 -9.68 -7.99
CA VAL A 235 16.40 -9.36 -7.73
C VAL A 235 17.30 -10.60 -7.63
N PRO A 236 16.92 -11.73 -6.98
CA PRO A 236 17.73 -12.95 -7.05
C PRO A 236 18.00 -13.41 -8.49
N LEU A 237 17.05 -13.16 -9.38
CA LEU A 237 17.09 -13.52 -10.79
C LEU A 237 17.84 -12.49 -11.64
N ARG A 238 17.76 -11.20 -11.27
CA ARG A 238 18.62 -10.14 -11.81
C ARG A 238 20.07 -10.31 -11.39
N LEU A 239 20.33 -10.79 -10.17
CA LEU A 239 21.66 -11.17 -9.70
C LEU A 239 22.19 -12.36 -10.50
N ALA A 240 21.35 -13.37 -10.78
CA ALA A 240 21.73 -14.47 -11.67
C ALA A 240 21.99 -13.98 -13.11
N SER A 241 21.18 -13.05 -13.62
CA SER A 241 21.38 -12.42 -14.94
C SER A 241 22.67 -11.59 -14.99
N LEU A 242 22.96 -10.83 -13.92
CA LEU A 242 24.18 -10.04 -13.76
C LEU A 242 25.40 -10.95 -13.66
N ALA A 243 25.32 -12.04 -12.88
CA ALA A 243 26.36 -13.05 -12.80
C ALA A 243 26.61 -13.68 -14.18
N GLY A 244 25.55 -13.99 -14.93
CA GLY A 244 25.64 -14.46 -16.31
C GLY A 244 26.32 -13.46 -17.24
N ALA A 245 25.98 -12.17 -17.13
CA ALA A 245 26.61 -11.10 -17.90
C ALA A 245 28.09 -10.93 -17.53
N VAL A 246 28.45 -10.98 -16.24
CA VAL A 246 29.84 -10.95 -15.78
C VAL A 246 30.62 -12.14 -16.32
N CYS A 247 30.07 -13.35 -16.22
CA CYS A 247 30.66 -14.55 -16.82
C CYS A 247 30.86 -14.41 -18.33
N SER A 248 29.88 -13.82 -19.05
CA SER A 248 29.99 -13.53 -20.48
C SER A 248 31.11 -12.54 -20.81
N VAL A 249 31.27 -11.48 -20.02
CA VAL A 249 32.36 -10.51 -20.19
C VAL A 249 33.71 -11.16 -19.94
N LEU A 250 33.86 -11.92 -18.84
CA LEU A 250 35.09 -12.66 -18.52
C LEU A 250 35.44 -13.69 -19.60
N ALA A 251 34.43 -14.41 -20.12
CA ALA A 251 34.57 -15.35 -21.21
C ALA A 251 35.05 -14.65 -22.50
N THR A 252 34.47 -13.51 -22.83
CA THR A 252 34.86 -12.71 -24.01
C THR A 252 36.29 -12.16 -23.89
N LEU A 253 36.65 -11.66 -22.70
CA LEU A 253 38.02 -11.22 -22.41
C LEU A 253 39.02 -12.37 -22.50
N GLY A 254 38.70 -13.53 -21.91
CA GLY A 254 39.52 -14.74 -21.98
C GLY A 254 39.72 -15.23 -23.42
N ALA A 255 38.66 -15.20 -24.23
CA ALA A 255 38.72 -15.50 -25.66
C ALA A 255 39.61 -14.51 -26.42
N GLY A 256 39.51 -13.21 -26.12
CA GLY A 256 40.34 -12.16 -26.71
C GLY A 256 41.82 -12.30 -26.34
N ILE A 257 42.13 -12.56 -25.07
CA ILE A 257 43.50 -12.82 -24.59
C ILE A 257 44.07 -14.07 -25.26
N TYR A 258 43.30 -15.16 -25.33
CA TYR A 258 43.71 -16.38 -26.02
C TYR A 258 44.01 -16.10 -27.51
N LEU A 259 43.15 -15.36 -28.20
CA LEU A 259 43.35 -15.00 -29.61
C LEU A 259 44.61 -14.16 -29.79
N LEU A 260 44.83 -13.17 -28.91
CA LEU A 260 46.03 -12.33 -28.93
C LEU A 260 47.30 -13.15 -28.74
N LEU A 261 47.34 -14.02 -27.72
CA LEU A 261 48.47 -14.92 -27.46
C LEU A 261 48.74 -15.83 -28.66
N LYS A 262 47.70 -16.40 -29.26
CA LYS A 262 47.83 -17.23 -30.46
C LYS A 262 48.44 -16.45 -31.64
N LEU A 263 48.08 -15.18 -31.81
CA LEU A 263 48.63 -14.32 -32.88
C LEU A 263 50.09 -13.92 -32.61
N THR A 264 50.49 -13.77 -31.34
CA THR A 264 51.84 -13.34 -30.96
C THR A 264 52.85 -14.47 -30.76
N SER A 265 52.42 -15.69 -30.42
CA SER A 265 53.31 -16.80 -30.00
C SER A 265 53.91 -17.65 -31.14
N GLY A 266 53.75 -17.25 -32.41
CA GLY A 266 54.35 -17.92 -33.56
C GLY A 266 53.69 -19.25 -33.97
N PRO A 267 53.96 -19.75 -35.20
CA PRO A 267 53.30 -20.95 -35.73
C PRO A 267 53.77 -22.23 -35.01
N GLY A 268 52.84 -23.12 -34.63
CA GLY A 268 53.14 -24.50 -34.21
C GLY A 268 53.09 -24.82 -32.72
N GLN A 269 52.92 -23.84 -31.84
CA GLN A 269 52.86 -24.07 -30.37
C GLN A 269 51.46 -24.41 -29.82
N TRP A 270 50.40 -24.25 -30.63
CA TRP A 270 49.02 -24.34 -30.16
C TRP A 270 48.22 -25.35 -30.99
N PRO A 271 47.41 -26.23 -30.35
CA PRO A 271 46.54 -27.16 -31.06
C PRO A 271 45.58 -26.44 -32.02
N SER A 272 45.50 -26.93 -33.26
CA SER A 272 44.54 -26.42 -34.24
C SER A 272 43.10 -26.69 -33.80
N GLY A 273 42.17 -25.78 -34.11
CA GLY A 273 40.76 -25.93 -33.77
C GLY A 273 40.37 -25.64 -32.31
N PHE A 274 41.27 -25.80 -31.33
CA PHE A 274 40.98 -25.57 -29.90
C PHE A 274 40.50 -24.14 -29.63
N ALA A 275 41.16 -23.16 -30.24
CA ALA A 275 40.81 -21.75 -30.25
C ALA A 275 39.34 -21.50 -30.59
N THR A 276 38.95 -21.99 -31.77
CA THR A 276 37.63 -21.79 -32.36
C THR A 276 36.56 -22.52 -31.56
N ILE A 277 36.84 -23.72 -31.06
CA ILE A 277 35.92 -24.48 -30.20
C ILE A 277 35.68 -23.74 -28.90
N MET A 278 36.74 -23.25 -28.24
CA MET A 278 36.61 -22.50 -26.98
C MET A 278 35.82 -21.21 -27.17
N VAL A 279 36.11 -20.43 -28.22
CA VAL A 279 35.37 -19.20 -28.55
C VAL A 279 33.88 -19.51 -28.80
N MET A 280 33.56 -20.54 -29.60
CA MET A 280 32.17 -20.93 -29.87
C MET A 280 31.43 -21.36 -28.59
N ILE A 281 32.07 -22.16 -27.72
CA ILE A 281 31.48 -22.60 -26.45
C ILE A 281 31.23 -21.40 -25.52
N LEU A 282 32.20 -20.49 -25.40
CA LEU A 282 32.10 -19.31 -24.54
C LEU A 282 31.00 -18.37 -25.00
N VAL A 283 30.92 -18.08 -26.30
CA VAL A 283 29.85 -17.24 -26.90
C VAL A 283 28.48 -17.91 -26.73
N SER A 284 28.38 -19.22 -26.97
CA SER A 284 27.13 -19.98 -26.76
C SER A 284 26.68 -19.95 -25.30
N THR A 285 27.60 -20.16 -24.35
CA THR A 285 27.32 -20.12 -22.91
C THR A 285 26.88 -18.73 -22.46
N ALA A 286 27.55 -17.68 -22.94
CA ALA A 286 27.17 -16.29 -22.70
C ALA A 286 25.75 -15.98 -23.19
N MET A 287 25.44 -16.36 -24.44
CA MET A 287 24.13 -16.13 -25.03
C MET A 287 23.02 -16.88 -24.29
N ASN A 288 23.27 -18.14 -23.91
CA ASN A 288 22.33 -18.92 -23.09
C ASN A 288 22.08 -18.29 -21.72
N ALA A 289 23.11 -17.79 -21.05
CA ALA A 289 22.97 -17.14 -19.74
C ALA A 289 22.07 -15.88 -19.82
N ILE A 290 22.20 -15.10 -20.90
CA ILE A 290 21.34 -13.93 -21.16
C ILE A 290 19.88 -14.37 -21.33
N PHE A 291 19.61 -15.40 -22.15
CA PHE A 291 18.25 -15.89 -22.36
C PHE A 291 17.62 -16.48 -21.09
N PHE A 292 18.38 -17.22 -20.28
CA PHE A 292 17.91 -17.71 -18.99
C PHE A 292 17.61 -16.57 -18.00
N GLY A 293 18.38 -15.48 -18.05
CA GLY A 293 18.10 -14.27 -17.27
C GLY A 293 16.76 -13.62 -17.63
N ILE A 294 16.50 -13.46 -18.93
CA ILE A 294 15.24 -12.89 -19.45
C ILE A 294 14.06 -13.81 -19.11
N LEU A 295 14.16 -15.11 -19.40
CA LEU A 295 13.12 -16.10 -19.09
C LEU A 295 12.84 -16.15 -17.59
N GLY A 296 13.90 -16.11 -16.79
CA GLY A 296 13.79 -15.95 -15.36
C GLY A 296 12.92 -14.74 -15.01
N GLU A 297 13.26 -13.56 -15.50
CA GLU A 297 12.53 -12.33 -15.15
C GLU A 297 11.03 -12.45 -15.46
N TYR A 298 10.65 -13.04 -16.60
CA TYR A 298 9.25 -13.30 -16.95
C TYR A 298 8.59 -14.32 -16.01
N VAL A 299 9.24 -15.46 -15.75
CA VAL A 299 8.70 -16.50 -14.85
C VAL A 299 8.56 -15.95 -13.43
N GLY A 300 9.50 -15.13 -12.97
CA GLY A 300 9.43 -14.45 -11.68
C GLY A 300 8.22 -13.52 -11.57
N ARG A 301 7.96 -12.71 -12.62
CA ARG A 301 6.75 -11.86 -12.66
C ARG A 301 5.48 -12.68 -12.66
N ILE A 302 5.42 -13.72 -13.48
CA ILE A 302 4.27 -14.63 -13.54
C ILE A 302 4.05 -15.30 -12.18
N PHE A 303 5.10 -15.80 -11.53
CA PHE A 303 5.01 -16.42 -10.21
C PHE A 303 4.50 -15.45 -9.15
N MET A 304 4.99 -14.21 -9.16
CA MET A 304 4.51 -13.17 -8.25
C MET A 304 3.05 -12.81 -8.51
N GLN A 305 2.60 -12.80 -9.77
CA GLN A 305 1.20 -12.57 -10.14
C GLN A 305 0.29 -13.77 -9.76
N LEU A 306 0.80 -15.00 -9.89
CA LEU A 306 0.06 -16.22 -9.56
C LEU A 306 0.01 -16.49 -8.04
N ARG A 307 0.89 -15.87 -7.25
CA ARG A 307 0.90 -16.00 -5.78
C ARG A 307 -0.32 -15.31 -5.17
N LYS A 308 -1.41 -16.08 -5.05
CA LYS A 308 -2.63 -15.71 -4.33
C LYS A 308 -2.34 -15.64 -2.83
N ARG A 309 -2.23 -14.42 -2.27
CA ARG A 309 -2.14 -14.19 -0.82
C ARG A 309 -3.24 -13.22 -0.40
N PRO A 310 -3.96 -13.47 0.71
CA PRO A 310 -4.98 -12.54 1.16
C PRO A 310 -4.39 -11.15 1.39
N LEU A 311 -5.16 -10.12 1.05
CA LEU A 311 -4.78 -8.72 1.21
C LEU A 311 -4.41 -8.43 2.67
N SER A 312 -5.29 -8.81 3.59
CA SER A 312 -5.07 -8.81 5.03
C SER A 312 -5.90 -9.93 5.65
N ILE A 313 -5.45 -10.41 6.80
CA ILE A 313 -6.20 -11.36 7.63
C ILE A 313 -6.56 -10.62 8.90
N VAL A 314 -7.86 -10.47 9.16
CA VAL A 314 -8.39 -9.85 10.37
C VAL A 314 -8.49 -10.94 11.44
N GLU A 315 -7.70 -10.77 12.50
CA GLU A 315 -7.68 -11.64 13.67
C GLU A 315 -8.85 -11.34 14.61
N THR A 316 -9.13 -10.05 14.82
CA THR A 316 -10.23 -9.61 15.70
C THR A 316 -10.86 -8.36 15.12
N CYS A 317 -12.18 -8.27 15.17
CA CYS A 317 -12.91 -7.08 14.75
C CYS A 317 -13.89 -6.63 15.83
N ILE A 318 -14.06 -5.32 15.92
CA ILE A 318 -15.03 -4.64 16.77
C ILE A 318 -15.88 -3.83 15.81
N ASP A 319 -16.99 -4.43 15.41
CA ASP A 319 -17.92 -3.83 14.45
C ASP A 319 -19.33 -4.31 14.79
N PRO A 320 -20.23 -3.41 15.24
CA PRO A 320 -21.60 -3.77 15.59
C PRO A 320 -22.42 -4.25 14.37
N HIS A 321 -21.90 -4.06 13.16
CA HIS A 321 -22.53 -4.45 11.91
C HIS A 321 -21.76 -5.52 11.15
N ALA A 322 -20.74 -6.14 11.76
CA ALA A 322 -20.06 -7.24 11.12
C ALA A 322 -21.01 -8.45 11.04
N GLU A 323 -21.59 -8.68 9.87
CA GLU A 323 -21.99 -10.03 9.52
C GLU A 323 -20.74 -10.89 9.56
N THR A 324 -20.79 -12.02 10.27
CA THR A 324 -19.71 -13.00 10.27
C THR A 324 -19.57 -13.55 8.85
N VAL A 325 -18.73 -12.90 8.04
CA VAL A 325 -18.41 -13.34 6.69
C VAL A 325 -17.64 -14.64 6.81
N ARG A 326 -18.36 -15.77 6.85
CA ARG A 326 -17.79 -17.07 6.53
C ARG A 326 -17.36 -17.00 5.07
N PRO A 327 -16.17 -17.48 4.70
CA PRO A 327 -15.83 -17.61 3.29
C PRO A 327 -16.78 -18.64 2.67
N ALA A 328 -17.87 -18.17 2.09
CA ALA A 328 -18.72 -18.98 1.22
C ALA A 328 -17.88 -19.30 -0.02
N GLY A 329 -17.78 -20.58 -0.36
CA GLY A 329 -16.92 -21.05 -1.44
C GLY A 329 -17.19 -20.33 -2.75
N SER A 330 -16.24 -19.51 -3.19
CA SER A 330 -15.62 -19.50 -4.52
C SER A 330 -14.69 -18.30 -4.58
N ASP A 331 -13.41 -18.56 -4.83
CA ASP A 331 -12.29 -17.61 -4.87
C ASP A 331 -11.81 -17.02 -3.52
N PHE A 332 -10.81 -17.71 -2.94
CA PHE A 332 -9.84 -17.21 -1.94
C PHE A 332 -8.98 -16.01 -2.46
N ARG A 333 -9.40 -15.34 -3.53
CA ARG A 333 -8.66 -14.26 -4.19
C ARG A 333 -8.81 -13.01 -3.36
N ASN A 334 -7.78 -12.70 -2.59
CA ASN A 334 -7.59 -11.42 -1.90
C ASN A 334 -8.73 -10.99 -0.97
N ALA A 335 -9.57 -11.92 -0.52
CA ALA A 335 -10.58 -11.67 0.49
C ALA A 335 -9.93 -11.20 1.79
N MET A 336 -10.51 -10.17 2.40
CA MET A 336 -10.28 -9.92 3.81
C MET A 336 -10.89 -11.09 4.57
N VAL A 337 -10.06 -11.89 5.22
CA VAL A 337 -10.55 -13.04 5.99
C VAL A 337 -10.75 -12.59 7.43
N ILE A 338 -12.00 -12.63 7.90
CA ILE A 338 -12.32 -12.42 9.32
C ILE A 338 -12.30 -13.79 9.99
N VAL A 339 -11.37 -13.99 10.92
CA VAL A 339 -11.33 -15.21 11.72
C VAL A 339 -12.41 -15.10 12.81
N PRO A 340 -13.32 -16.07 12.95
CA PRO A 340 -14.31 -16.06 14.03
C PRO A 340 -13.61 -16.18 15.38
N HIS A 341 -13.97 -15.33 16.34
CA HIS A 341 -13.46 -15.38 17.71
C HIS A 341 -13.85 -16.73 18.33
N PRO A 342 -12.94 -17.46 19.01
CA PRO A 342 -13.34 -18.62 19.80
C PRO A 342 -14.32 -18.15 20.88
N GLU A 343 -15.49 -18.78 20.98
CA GLU A 343 -16.47 -18.48 22.02
C GLU A 343 -15.78 -18.47 23.38
N ALA A 344 -16.00 -17.41 24.18
CA ALA A 344 -15.53 -17.39 25.55
C ALA A 344 -16.08 -18.63 26.29
N PRO A 345 -15.28 -19.33 27.11
CA PRO A 345 -15.75 -20.49 27.84
C PRO A 345 -16.96 -20.09 28.67
N LYS A 346 -18.10 -20.75 28.44
CA LYS A 346 -19.31 -20.57 29.25
C LYS A 346 -18.92 -20.74 30.72
N PRO A 347 -19.40 -19.87 31.63
CA PRO A 347 -19.20 -20.09 33.05
C PRO A 347 -19.75 -21.48 33.39
N SER A 348 -18.88 -22.32 33.95
CA SER A 348 -19.24 -23.63 34.48
C SER A 348 -20.46 -23.47 35.39
N PRO A 349 -21.53 -24.27 35.23
CA PRO A 349 -22.65 -24.22 36.16
C PRO A 349 -22.09 -24.52 37.55
N GLY A 350 -22.32 -23.60 38.48
CA GLY A 350 -21.89 -23.74 39.87
C GLY A 350 -22.35 -25.09 40.41
N GLY A 351 -21.39 -25.91 40.84
CA GLY A 351 -21.67 -27.08 41.66
C GLY A 351 -22.19 -26.59 43.00
N GLY A 352 -23.51 -26.58 43.15
CA GLY A 352 -24.14 -26.67 44.45
C GLY A 352 -24.29 -28.15 44.79
N GLU A 353 -23.50 -28.60 45.77
CA GLU A 353 -23.87 -29.62 46.76
C GLU A 353 -23.28 -29.20 48.10
#